data_AF-A0A3D5F1I6-F1
#
_entry.id   AF-A0A3D5F1I6-F1
#
_cell.length_a   1.000
_cell.length_b   1.000
_cell.length_c   1.000
_cell.angle_alpha   90.00
_cell.angle_beta   90.00
_cell.angle_gamma   90.00
#
_symmetry.space_group_name_H-M   'P 1'
#
loop_
_entity.id
_entity.type
_entity.pdbx_description
1 polymer ?
#
loop_
_entity_poly.entity_id
_entity_poly.type
_entity_poly.pdbx_seq_one_letter_code
_entity_poly.pdbx_strand_id
1 'polypeptide(L)' 'MSRRVTIDPVTRIEGHLRVDVEVDGDKVKKAWASGQMWRGAENILIGRDPRDAWAITQRICGV' A
#
# COMPACT_ATOMS: atom_id res chain seq x y z
N MET A 1 10.91 19.77 -20.41
CA MET A 1 11.61 18.59 -19.87
C MET A 1 10.69 17.94 -18.85
N SER A 2 10.41 16.65 -18.97
CA SER A 2 9.62 15.93 -17.97
C SER A 2 10.45 15.72 -16.71
N ARG A 3 9.92 16.08 -15.54
CA ARG A 3 10.56 15.86 -14.24
C ARG A 3 9.87 14.71 -13.53
N ARG A 4 10.65 13.83 -12.89
CA ARG A 4 10.12 12.80 -11.98
C ARG A 4 10.21 13.27 -10.53
N VAL A 5 9.15 13.04 -9.76
CA VAL A 5 9.05 13.34 -8.33
C VAL A 5 8.59 12.08 -7.60
N THR A 6 9.18 11.82 -6.44
CA THR A 6 8.82 10.70 -5.57
C THR A 6 8.36 11.24 -4.23
N ILE A 7 7.19 10.79 -3.77
CA ILE A 7 6.63 11.06 -2.45
C ILE A 7 6.65 9.74 -1.69
N ASP A 8 7.63 9.60 -0.80
CA ASP A 8 7.84 8.41 0.03
C ASP A 8 8.45 8.85 1.38
N PRO A 9 7.71 8.80 2.49
CA PRO A 9 6.36 8.26 2.62
C PRO A 9 5.24 9.27 2.29
N VAL A 10 4.10 8.77 1.80
CA VAL A 10 2.82 9.51 1.92
C VAL A 10 2.36 9.48 3.37
N THR A 11 2.15 10.65 3.97
CA THR A 11 1.79 10.77 5.39
C THR A 11 0.29 10.95 5.61
N ARG A 12 -0.18 10.82 6.86
CA ARG A 12 -1.59 10.93 7.29
C ARG A 12 -2.53 9.93 6.59
N ILE A 13 -2.03 8.72 6.38
CA ILE A 13 -2.77 7.54 5.93
C ILE A 13 -2.47 6.38 6.88
N GLU A 14 -3.20 5.27 6.75
CA GLU A 14 -2.79 3.98 7.29
C GLU A 14 -1.81 3.30 6.32
N GLY A 15 -0.79 2.62 6.84
CA GLY A 15 0.13 1.81 6.05
C GLY A 15 1.29 2.56 5.41
N HIS A 16 1.88 1.96 4.36
CA HIS A 16 3.14 2.37 3.74
C HIS A 16 2.96 2.58 2.24
N LEU A 17 2.76 3.82 1.82
CA LEU A 17 2.54 4.18 0.43
C LEU A 17 3.65 5.07 -0.10
N ARG A 18 4.16 4.69 -1.27
CA ARG A 18 4.97 5.51 -2.15
C ARG A 18 4.15 5.93 -3.36
N VAL A 19 4.32 7.18 -3.79
CA VAL A 19 3.79 7.69 -5.06
C VAL A 19 4.90 8.31 -5.89
N ASP A 20 5.10 7.80 -7.11
CA ASP A 20 5.94 8.44 -8.13
C ASP A 20 5.06 9.17 -9.14
N VAL A 21 5.46 10.38 -9.54
CA VAL A 21 4.80 11.15 -10.59
C VAL A 21 5.79 11.68 -11.62
N GLU A 22 5.43 11.59 -12.90
CA GLU A 22 6.05 12.33 -13.98
C GLU A 22 5.23 13.60 -14.24
N VAL A 23 5.90 14.74 -14.18
CA VAL A 23 5.31 16.07 -14.38
C VAL A 23 5.80 16.65 -15.70
N ASP A 24 4.87 17.14 -16.51
CA ASP A 24 5.13 17.82 -17.78
C ASP A 24 4.39 19.17 -17.76
N GLY A 25 5.15 20.26 -17.68
CA GLY A 25 4.60 21.58 -17.38
C GLY A 25 4.02 21.65 -15.96
N ASP A 26 2.76 22.05 -15.85
CA ASP A 26 1.99 22.20 -14.61
C ASP A 26 1.08 21.00 -14.31
N LYS A 27 1.19 19.92 -15.09
CA LYS A 27 0.29 18.76 -15.00
C LYS A 27 1.05 17.45 -14.77
N VAL A 28 0.43 16.57 -14.00
CA VAL A 28 0.86 15.17 -13.89
C VAL A 28 0.56 14.49 -15.22
N LYS A 29 1.60 13.93 -15.84
CA LYS A 29 1.51 13.16 -17.08
C LYS A 29 1.29 11.68 -16.80
N LYS A 30 1.93 11.15 -15.75
CA LYS A 30 1.84 9.73 -15.35
C LYS A 30 2.13 9.59 -13.86
N ALA A 31 1.49 8.61 -13.22
CA ALA A 31 1.67 8.33 -11.79
C ALA A 31 1.77 6.82 -11.54
N TRP A 32 2.43 6.46 -10.45
CA TRP A 32 2.50 5.11 -9.92
C TRP A 32 2.24 5.15 -8.42
N ALA A 33 1.36 4.26 -7.94
CA ALA A 33 1.16 4.00 -6.53
C ALA A 33 1.82 2.66 -6.19
N SER A 34 2.57 2.61 -5.09
CA SER A 34 3.31 1.42 -4.70
C SER A 34 3.25 1.22 -3.18
N GLY A 35 2.55 0.15 -2.76
CA GLY A 35 2.57 -0.30 -1.37
C GLY A 35 3.91 -0.95 -1.04
N GLN A 36 4.61 -0.43 -0.04
CA GLN A 36 5.97 -0.86 0.32
C GLN A 36 6.00 -1.99 1.37
N MET A 37 4.84 -2.48 1.82
CA MET A 37 4.75 -3.46 2.90
C MET A 37 3.72 -4.55 2.58
N TRP A 38 4.11 -5.80 2.85
CA TRP A 38 3.25 -6.97 2.75
C TRP A 38 3.52 -7.90 3.94
N ARG A 39 2.46 -8.51 4.48
CA ARG A 39 2.53 -9.44 5.62
C ARG A 39 2.17 -10.88 5.27
N GLY A 40 1.56 -11.13 4.11
CA GLY A 40 1.08 -12.47 3.76
C GLY A 40 -0.01 -13.00 4.68
N ALA A 41 -0.95 -12.15 5.09
CA ALA A 41 -2.03 -12.52 6.00
C ALA A 41 -2.84 -13.75 5.53
N GLU A 42 -3.02 -13.92 4.22
CA GLU A 42 -3.69 -15.08 3.64
C GLU A 42 -2.88 -16.37 3.84
N ASN A 43 -1.55 -16.31 3.67
CA ASN A 43 -0.68 -17.47 3.89
C ASN A 43 -0.70 -17.92 5.36
N ILE A 44 -0.92 -16.99 6.31
CA ILE A 44 -1.07 -17.32 7.73
C ILE A 44 -2.31 -18.19 7.99
N LEU A 45 -3.34 -18.11 7.14
CA LEU A 45 -4.58 -18.89 7.29
C LEU A 45 -4.47 -20.33 6.79
N ILE A 46 -3.44 -20.66 5.99
CA ILE A 46 -3.30 -22.00 5.41
C ILE A 46 -3.16 -23.05 6.53
N GLY A 47 -4.03 -24.06 6.50
CA GLY A 47 -4.06 -25.15 7.48
C GLY A 47 -4.76 -24.82 8.81
N ARG A 48 -5.39 -23.64 8.94
CA ARG A 48 -6.17 -23.27 10.13
C ARG A 48 -7.63 -23.64 10.00
N ASP A 49 -8.30 -23.76 11.15
CA ASP A 49 -9.74 -23.94 11.20
C ASP A 49 -10.46 -22.69 10.66
N PRO A 50 -11.47 -22.81 9.77
CA PRO A 50 -12.20 -21.67 9.25
C PRO A 50 -12.82 -20.77 10.33
N ARG A 51 -13.15 -21.32 11.50
CA ARG A 51 -13.72 -20.59 12.64
C ARG A 51 -12.74 -19.60 13.28
N ASP A 52 -11.43 -19.78 13.07
CA ASP A 52 -10.40 -18.88 13.60
C ASP A 52 -10.10 -17.70 12.67
N ALA A 53 -10.56 -17.77 11.41
CA ALA A 53 -10.18 -16.83 10.36
C ALA A 53 -10.50 -15.38 10.74
N TRP A 54 -11.69 -15.12 11.30
CA TRP A 54 -12.13 -13.76 11.64
C TRP A 54 -11.23 -13.08 12.68
N ALA A 55 -10.76 -13.83 13.68
CA ALA A 55 -9.89 -13.29 14.71
C ALA A 55 -8.52 -12.93 14.12
N ILE A 56 -8.01 -13.71 13.18
CA ILE A 56 -6.73 -13.44 12.52
C ILE A 56 -6.86 -12.27 11.53
N THR A 57 -7.88 -12.30 10.66
CA THR A 57 -8.04 -11.30 9.59
C THR A 57 -8.52 -9.94 10.09
N GLN A 58 -9.14 -9.85 11.28
CA GLN A 58 -9.40 -8.57 11.93
C GLN A 58 -8.12 -7.72 12.09
N ARG A 59 -6.93 -8.35 12.14
CA ARG A 59 -5.65 -7.65 12.29
C ARG A 59 -5.04 -7.23 10.95
N ILE A 60 -5.77 -7.35 9.84
CA ILE A 60 -5.32 -6.80 8.54
C ILE A 60 -5.27 -5.27 8.63
N CYS A 61 -6.25 -4.61 9.25
CA CYS A 61 -6.22 -3.18 9.49
C CYS A 61 -6.90 -2.89 10.84
N GLY A 62 -6.37 -1.91 11.58
CA GLY A 62 -6.89 -1.52 12.90
C GLY A 62 -7.22 -0.03 13.03
N VAL A 63 -7.11 0.73 11.93
CA VAL A 63 -7.64 2.10 11.82
C VAL A 63 -9.10 2.00 11.38
#